data_AF-A0A3M2M171-F1
#
_entry.id   AF-A0A3M2M171-F1
#
_cell.length_a   1.000
_cell.length_b   1.000
_cell.length_c   1.000
_cell.angle_alpha   90.00
_cell.angle_beta   90.00
_cell.angle_gamma   90.00
#
_symmetry.space_group_name_H-M   'P 1'
#
loop_
_entity.id
_entity.type
_entity.pdbx_description
1 polymer ?
#
loop_
_entity_poly.entity_id
_entity_poly.type
_entity_poly.pdbx_seq_one_letter_code
_entity_poly.pdbx_strand_id
1 'polypeptide(L)'
;MSNATDQSGGMSGDQHGGGRWSGPADVLTHGQLLRMGEKAGTALRRHGVAEGDAVAVQLPMCLESVVVTLACLAIGAQRITLPIGDHQRFVRDRLNSCRARVVVCADACEIDGRVHAVKSAMNRVLEDCPDVRTVMVVRQLARPVPWEPGRDRWWHEELRPRTLPPRPYPGRMSELNPEDPRQGAERLVFDDPLAGRSSDDSDHGWGEGSPEDAADGNLARLINERPPHHI
;
A
#
# COMPACT_ATOMS: atom_id res chain seq x y z
N MET A 1 58.51 0.59 28.54
CA MET A 1 58.35 -0.68 27.81
C MET A 1 56.92 -0.69 27.29
N SER A 2 56.60 0.08 26.24
CA SER A 2 56.83 -0.23 24.81
C SER A 2 55.89 -1.37 24.36
N ASN A 3 54.99 -1.25 23.38
CA ASN A 3 54.89 -0.29 22.27
C ASN A 3 53.44 -0.11 21.80
N ALA A 4 53.19 1.10 21.29
CA ALA A 4 52.19 1.43 20.29
C ALA A 4 52.54 0.80 18.94
N THR A 5 51.52 0.42 18.15
CA THR A 5 51.59 0.58 16.69
C THR A 5 50.23 1.03 16.15
N ASP A 6 50.22 2.30 15.77
CA ASP A 6 49.29 3.01 14.90
C ASP A 6 49.29 2.41 13.48
N GLN A 7 48.12 2.30 12.84
CA GLN A 7 47.96 2.51 11.40
C GLN A 7 46.59 3.15 11.12
N SER A 8 46.59 4.47 11.13
CA SER A 8 45.86 5.36 10.22
C SER A 8 45.55 4.77 8.83
N GLY A 9 44.32 5.02 8.34
CA GLY A 9 43.97 4.73 6.95
C GLY A 9 42.52 5.06 6.59
N GLY A 10 42.28 6.28 6.09
CA GLY A 10 41.22 6.53 5.10
C GLY A 10 39.88 7.06 5.59
N MET A 11 39.82 8.35 5.91
CA MET A 11 38.61 9.14 5.62
C MET A 11 38.51 9.29 4.10
N SER A 12 37.57 8.58 3.48
CA SER A 12 37.01 8.99 2.19
C SER A 12 35.50 8.94 2.32
N GLY A 13 34.89 10.11 2.13
CA GLY A 13 33.48 10.32 2.36
C GLY A 13 32.61 9.53 1.40
N ASP A 14 31.52 9.02 1.94
CA ASP A 14 30.24 8.97 1.22
C ASP A 14 29.13 9.24 2.25
N GLN A 15 28.94 10.54 2.51
CA GLN A 15 27.75 11.03 3.18
C GLN A 15 26.61 11.09 2.16
N HIS A 16 26.08 9.92 1.81
CA HIS A 16 24.81 9.82 1.11
C HIS A 16 23.76 9.31 2.09
N GLY A 17 22.98 10.26 2.62
CA GLY A 17 21.83 9.98 3.46
C GLY A 17 20.82 9.12 2.70
N GLY A 18 20.65 7.89 3.16
CA GLY A 18 19.60 6.99 2.72
C GLY A 18 19.19 6.13 3.91
N GLY A 19 18.00 6.41 4.45
CA GLY A 19 17.41 5.61 5.53
C GLY A 19 17.34 4.14 5.10
N ARG A 20 18.29 3.34 5.60
CA ARG A 20 18.37 1.92 5.30
C ARG A 20 17.30 1.21 6.13
N TRP A 21 16.17 0.86 5.51
CA TRP A 21 15.21 -0.11 6.06
C TRP A 21 15.93 -1.46 6.20
N SER A 22 16.67 -1.65 7.28
CA SER A 22 17.55 -2.80 7.51
C SER A 22 16.88 -3.82 8.43
N GLY A 23 15.68 -4.28 8.06
CA GLY A 23 15.06 -5.47 8.61
C GLY A 23 14.98 -6.58 7.56
N PRO A 24 14.92 -7.87 7.93
CA PRO A 24 14.53 -8.90 6.98
C PRO A 24 13.14 -8.55 6.45
N ALA A 25 13.02 -8.33 5.14
CA ALA A 25 11.72 -8.19 4.51
C ALA A 25 10.96 -9.50 4.75
N ASP A 26 9.81 -9.42 5.41
CA ASP A 26 8.94 -10.57 5.57
C ASP A 26 8.51 -11.08 4.19
N VAL A 27 8.99 -12.26 3.80
CA VAL A 27 8.67 -12.86 2.51
C VAL A 27 7.38 -13.66 2.64
N LEU A 28 6.32 -13.19 2.00
CA LEU A 28 5.05 -13.91 1.91
C LEU A 28 4.80 -14.39 0.48
N THR A 29 4.41 -15.65 0.36
CA THR A 29 3.81 -16.17 -0.88
C THR A 29 2.44 -15.53 -1.12
N HIS A 30 2.02 -15.46 -2.38
CA HIS A 30 0.69 -14.97 -2.75
C HIS A 30 -0.43 -15.67 -1.95
N GLY A 31 -0.39 -17.00 -1.85
CA GLY A 31 -1.40 -17.75 -1.10
C GLY A 31 -1.40 -17.47 0.41
N GLN A 32 -0.25 -17.17 1.02
CA GLN A 32 -0.19 -16.76 2.43
C GLN A 32 -0.81 -15.38 2.63
N LEU A 33 -0.46 -14.42 1.77
CA LEU A 33 -1.01 -13.07 1.82
C LEU A 33 -2.53 -13.08 1.67
N LEU A 34 -3.04 -13.90 0.76
CA LEU A 34 -4.47 -14.07 0.53
C LEU A 34 -5.20 -14.64 1.75
N ARG A 35 -4.64 -15.69 2.36
CA ARG A 35 -5.18 -16.26 3.62
C ARG A 35 -5.16 -15.25 4.76
N MET A 36 -4.16 -14.37 4.83
CA MET A 36 -4.13 -13.29 5.81
C MET A 36 -5.22 -12.25 5.55
N GLY A 37 -5.42 -11.86 4.28
CA GLY A 37 -6.51 -10.95 3.86
C GLY A 37 -7.88 -11.52 4.22
N GLU A 38 -8.11 -12.80 3.98
CA GLU A 38 -9.34 -13.49 4.39
C GLU A 38 -9.59 -13.46 5.89
N LYS A 39 -8.57 -13.78 6.70
CA LYS A 39 -8.65 -13.73 8.17
C LYS A 39 -8.95 -12.32 8.65
N ALA A 40 -8.29 -11.32 8.08
CA ALA A 40 -8.55 -9.92 8.37
C ALA A 40 -9.96 -9.51 7.97
N GLY A 41 -10.48 -9.98 6.84
CA GLY A 41 -11.86 -9.74 6.43
C GLY A 41 -12.88 -10.31 7.42
N THR A 42 -12.66 -11.55 7.85
CA THR A 42 -13.42 -12.21 8.93
C THR A 42 -13.36 -11.40 10.23
N ALA A 43 -12.18 -10.92 10.63
CA ALA A 43 -12.02 -10.08 11.83
C ALA A 43 -12.79 -8.76 11.71
N LEU A 44 -12.67 -8.03 10.60
CA LEU A 44 -13.40 -6.78 10.38
C LEU A 44 -14.93 -6.97 10.42
N ARG A 45 -15.45 -8.05 9.80
CA ARG A 45 -16.89 -8.38 9.87
C ARG A 45 -17.38 -8.61 11.29
N ARG A 46 -16.55 -9.17 12.19
CA ARG A 46 -16.90 -9.35 13.62
C ARG A 46 -17.11 -8.04 14.36
N HIS A 47 -16.45 -6.98 13.89
CA HIS A 47 -16.59 -5.64 14.43
C HIS A 47 -17.63 -4.81 13.67
N GLY A 48 -18.47 -5.47 12.88
CA GLY A 48 -19.64 -4.86 12.25
C GLY A 48 -19.36 -4.16 10.92
N VAL A 49 -18.22 -4.42 10.28
CA VAL A 49 -17.94 -3.93 8.93
C VAL A 49 -18.73 -4.73 7.91
N ALA A 50 -19.59 -4.05 7.16
CA ALA A 50 -20.35 -4.60 6.05
C ALA A 50 -19.86 -4.04 4.69
N GLU A 51 -20.49 -4.50 3.62
CA GLU A 51 -20.29 -3.95 2.28
C GLU A 51 -20.70 -2.45 2.25
N GLY A 52 -19.89 -1.62 1.59
CA GLY A 52 -20.10 -0.17 1.52
C GLY A 52 -19.62 0.62 2.76
N ASP A 53 -19.30 -0.05 3.87
CA ASP A 53 -18.79 0.63 5.06
C ASP A 53 -17.35 1.13 4.87
N ALA A 54 -17.02 2.23 5.54
CA ALA A 54 -15.66 2.78 5.56
C ALA A 54 -14.81 2.15 6.69
N VAL A 55 -13.61 1.68 6.33
CA VAL A 55 -12.56 1.28 7.27
C VAL A 55 -11.42 2.28 7.15
N ALA A 56 -11.17 3.04 8.21
CA ALA A 56 -10.09 4.01 8.23
C ALA A 56 -8.76 3.34 8.58
N VAL A 57 -7.69 3.65 7.85
CA VAL A 57 -6.40 2.99 7.98
C VAL A 57 -5.28 4.01 8.10
N GLN A 58 -4.61 4.03 9.25
CA GLN A 58 -3.45 4.86 9.53
C GLN A 58 -2.23 3.96 9.82
N LEU A 59 -1.73 3.32 8.77
CA LEU A 59 -0.60 2.40 8.81
C LEU A 59 0.54 2.89 7.91
N PRO A 60 1.81 2.66 8.29
CA PRO A 60 2.95 2.92 7.42
C PRO A 60 2.98 1.90 6.26
N MET A 61 4.01 1.98 5.44
CA MET A 61 4.31 0.99 4.41
C MET A 61 4.74 -0.35 5.06
N CYS A 62 3.76 -1.12 5.53
CA CYS A 62 3.90 -2.43 6.17
C CYS A 62 2.99 -3.47 5.49
N LEU A 63 3.29 -4.76 5.69
CA LEU A 63 2.51 -5.85 5.09
C LEU A 63 1.07 -5.87 5.60
N GLU A 64 0.83 -5.53 6.87
CA GLU A 64 -0.51 -5.43 7.43
C GLU A 64 -1.36 -4.41 6.68
N SER A 65 -0.75 -3.33 6.17
CA SER A 65 -1.46 -2.36 5.33
C SER A 65 -1.99 -3.00 4.05
N VAL A 66 -1.21 -3.88 3.40
CA VAL A 66 -1.64 -4.65 2.22
C VAL A 66 -2.73 -5.65 2.60
N VAL A 67 -2.57 -6.37 3.71
CA VAL A 67 -3.56 -7.32 4.23
C VAL A 67 -4.90 -6.65 4.49
N VAL A 68 -4.90 -5.44 5.08
CA VAL A 68 -6.13 -4.65 5.32
C VAL A 68 -6.79 -4.27 4.00
N THR A 69 -6.02 -3.89 2.98
CA THR A 69 -6.57 -3.58 1.64
C THR A 69 -7.27 -4.80 1.04
N LEU A 70 -6.62 -5.96 1.08
CA LEU A 70 -7.22 -7.22 0.60
C LEU A 70 -8.47 -7.61 1.40
N ALA A 71 -8.46 -7.37 2.71
CA ALA A 71 -9.61 -7.62 3.57
C ALA A 71 -10.81 -6.72 3.20
N CYS A 72 -10.58 -5.41 2.99
CA CYS A 72 -11.62 -4.49 2.56
C CYS A 72 -12.20 -4.89 1.20
N LEU A 73 -11.33 -5.25 0.24
CA LEU A 73 -11.76 -5.75 -1.08
C LEU A 73 -12.61 -7.01 -0.97
N ALA A 74 -12.21 -7.97 -0.14
CA ALA A 74 -12.97 -9.21 0.07
C ALA A 74 -14.34 -9.00 0.75
N ILE A 75 -14.48 -7.94 1.56
CA ILE A 75 -15.77 -7.59 2.18
C ILE A 75 -16.65 -6.77 1.24
N GLY A 76 -16.06 -5.98 0.33
CA GLY A 76 -16.73 -4.88 -0.37
C GLY A 76 -16.76 -3.59 0.45
N ALA A 77 -15.85 -3.41 1.41
CA ALA A 77 -15.73 -2.22 2.24
C ALA A 77 -14.78 -1.19 1.62
N GLN A 78 -14.99 0.10 1.90
CA GLN A 78 -14.13 1.17 1.41
C GLN A 78 -12.96 1.41 2.36
N ARG A 79 -11.73 1.24 1.85
CA ARG A 79 -10.53 1.64 2.59
C ARG A 79 -10.34 3.15 2.53
N ILE A 80 -10.25 3.79 3.69
CA ILE A 80 -9.92 5.21 3.83
C ILE A 80 -8.52 5.34 4.43
N THR A 81 -7.51 5.57 3.60
CA THR A 81 -6.13 5.77 4.09
C THR A 81 -5.99 7.16 4.73
N LEU A 82 -5.38 7.21 5.90
CA LEU A 82 -5.10 8.42 6.67
C LEU A 82 -3.59 8.68 6.72
N PRO A 83 -3.14 9.94 6.64
CA PRO A 83 -1.72 10.27 6.70
C PRO A 83 -1.15 10.00 8.10
N ILE A 84 0.13 9.65 8.13
CA ILE A 84 0.92 9.59 9.37
C ILE A 84 1.68 10.89 9.51
N GLY A 85 1.66 11.48 10.70
CA GLY A 85 2.30 12.76 11.01
C GLY A 85 1.33 13.75 11.64
N ASP A 86 1.68 15.03 11.58
CA ASP A 86 1.00 16.11 12.30
C ASP A 86 -0.20 16.65 11.52
N HIS A 87 -1.19 15.80 11.27
CA HIS A 87 -2.40 16.11 10.50
C HIS A 87 -3.69 15.80 11.26
N GLN A 88 -3.71 16.00 12.59
CA GLN A 88 -4.81 15.57 13.46
C GLN A 88 -6.18 16.13 13.05
N ARG A 89 -6.25 17.41 12.63
CA ARG A 89 -7.49 18.03 12.14
C ARG A 89 -8.02 17.31 10.89
N PHE A 90 -7.14 17.08 9.90
CA PHE A 90 -7.51 16.38 8.68
C PHE A 90 -7.99 14.95 8.96
N VAL A 91 -7.29 14.24 9.85
CA VAL A 91 -7.68 12.88 10.23
C VAL A 91 -9.06 12.86 10.87
N ARG A 92 -9.34 13.79 11.78
CA ARG A 92 -10.65 13.95 12.42
C ARG A 92 -11.76 14.22 11.41
N ASP A 93 -11.57 15.22 10.56
CA ASP A 93 -12.56 15.61 9.56
C ASP A 93 -12.86 14.45 8.62
N ARG A 94 -11.82 13.67 8.25
CA ARG A 94 -11.98 12.50 7.40
C ARG A 94 -12.75 11.38 8.10
N LEU A 95 -12.42 11.06 9.34
CA LEU A 95 -13.11 10.04 10.14
C LEU A 95 -14.61 10.35 10.28
N ASN A 96 -14.94 11.61 10.59
CA ASN A 96 -16.33 12.05 10.74
C ASN A 96 -17.06 12.06 9.39
N SER A 97 -16.40 12.48 8.31
CA SER A 97 -17.01 12.53 6.97
C SER A 97 -17.30 11.14 6.39
N CYS A 98 -16.42 10.16 6.63
CA CYS A 98 -16.63 8.79 6.15
C CYS A 98 -17.44 7.91 7.12
N ARG A 99 -17.81 8.43 8.31
CA ARG A 99 -18.54 7.70 9.36
C ARG A 99 -17.89 6.33 9.66
N ALA A 100 -16.56 6.28 9.66
CA ALA A 100 -15.83 5.05 9.87
C ALA A 100 -16.10 4.50 11.28
N ARG A 101 -16.55 3.25 11.36
CA ARG A 101 -16.81 2.56 12.64
C ARG A 101 -15.58 1.84 13.17
N VAL A 102 -14.66 1.48 12.28
CA VAL A 102 -13.43 0.76 12.58
C VAL A 102 -12.24 1.54 12.05
N VAL A 103 -11.23 1.69 12.92
CA VAL A 103 -9.93 2.27 12.59
C VAL A 103 -8.85 1.21 12.76
N VAL A 104 -7.97 1.06 11.76
CA VAL A 104 -6.74 0.26 11.88
C VAL A 104 -5.55 1.21 11.94
N CYS A 105 -4.76 1.16 12.99
CA CYS A 105 -3.62 2.05 13.18
C CYS A 105 -2.38 1.32 13.71
N ALA A 106 -1.20 1.90 13.52
CA ALA A 106 0.02 1.39 14.14
C ALA A 106 0.11 1.85 15.61
N ASP A 107 0.83 1.09 16.44
CA ASP A 107 1.26 1.56 17.76
C ASP A 107 2.13 2.82 17.65
N ALA A 108 3.26 2.66 16.97
CA ALA A 108 4.20 3.69 16.59
C ALA A 108 4.96 3.20 15.35
N CYS A 109 5.38 4.12 14.49
CA CYS A 109 6.19 3.77 13.32
C CYS A 109 7.35 4.74 13.17
N GLU A 110 8.40 4.31 12.46
CA GLU A 110 9.52 5.17 12.10
C GLU A 110 9.39 5.57 10.64
N ILE A 111 9.47 6.87 10.36
CA ILE A 111 9.49 7.42 9.01
C ILE A 111 10.66 8.41 8.97
N ASP A 112 11.56 8.24 8.01
CA ASP A 112 12.75 9.09 7.82
C ASP A 112 13.58 9.28 9.10
N GLY A 113 13.78 8.21 9.87
CA GLY A 113 14.54 8.24 11.13
C GLY A 113 13.81 8.90 12.31
N ARG A 114 12.55 9.29 12.15
CA ARG A 114 11.72 9.89 13.19
C ARG A 114 10.63 8.93 13.64
N VAL A 115 10.50 8.75 14.95
CA VAL A 115 9.44 7.92 15.54
C VAL A 115 8.16 8.72 15.72
N HIS A 116 7.08 8.24 15.12
CA HIS A 116 5.73 8.78 15.26
C HIS A 116 4.90 7.88 16.18
N ALA A 117 4.40 8.43 17.28
CA ALA A 117 3.50 7.75 18.21
C ALA A 117 2.05 7.77 17.68
N VAL A 118 1.79 6.98 16.63
CA VAL A 118 0.54 6.98 15.86
C VAL A 118 -0.68 6.75 16.75
N LYS A 119 -0.68 5.73 17.61
CA LYS A 119 -1.83 5.44 18.48
C LYS A 119 -2.11 6.53 19.51
N SER A 120 -1.07 7.14 20.08
CA SER A 120 -1.23 8.27 21.01
C SER A 120 -1.84 9.49 20.34
N ALA A 121 -1.44 9.79 19.10
CA ALA A 121 -2.05 10.87 18.31
C ALA A 121 -3.49 10.53 17.91
N MET A 122 -3.76 9.29 17.52
CA MET A 122 -5.10 8.81 17.17
C MET A 122 -6.08 8.94 18.35
N ASN A 123 -5.69 8.61 19.58
CA ASN A 123 -6.58 8.77 20.74
C ASN A 123 -7.11 10.20 20.91
N ARG A 124 -6.25 11.21 20.72
CA ARG A 124 -6.64 12.64 20.79
C ARG A 124 -7.62 13.01 19.68
N VAL A 125 -7.53 12.35 18.53
CA VAL A 125 -8.49 12.55 17.43
C VAL A 125 -9.83 11.90 17.77
N LEU A 126 -9.79 10.70 18.37
CA LEU A 126 -10.98 9.91 18.70
C LEU A 126 -11.88 10.55 19.76
N GLU A 127 -11.35 11.45 20.60
CA GLU A 127 -12.15 12.26 21.53
C GLU A 127 -13.29 13.01 20.83
N ASP A 128 -13.07 13.42 19.57
CA ASP A 128 -14.04 14.18 18.74
C ASP A 128 -14.66 13.32 17.61
N CYS A 129 -14.54 11.98 17.68
CA CYS A 129 -15.06 11.04 16.68
C CYS A 129 -15.91 9.93 17.34
N PRO A 130 -17.17 10.21 17.72
CA PRO A 130 -18.01 9.28 18.48
C PRO A 130 -18.46 8.04 17.70
N ASP A 131 -18.40 8.07 16.36
CA ASP A 131 -18.82 6.96 15.51
C ASP A 131 -17.82 5.79 15.51
N VAL A 132 -16.57 6.03 15.93
CA VAL A 132 -15.52 5.00 15.97
C VAL A 132 -15.72 4.12 17.20
N ARG A 133 -16.07 2.86 16.96
CA ARG A 133 -16.36 1.88 18.02
C ARG A 133 -15.20 0.92 18.28
N THR A 134 -14.39 0.66 17.27
CA THR A 134 -13.28 -0.29 17.37
C THR A 134 -12.00 0.29 16.78
N VAL A 135 -10.90 0.18 17.52
CA VAL A 135 -9.56 0.52 17.05
C VAL A 135 -8.69 -0.73 17.08
N MET A 136 -8.27 -1.18 15.90
CA MET A 136 -7.33 -2.29 15.76
C MET A 136 -5.89 -1.75 15.68
N VAL A 137 -5.05 -2.16 16.63
CA VAL A 137 -3.67 -1.69 16.75
C VAL A 137 -2.70 -2.73 16.20
N VAL A 138 -1.89 -2.34 15.21
CA VAL A 138 -0.79 -3.13 14.64
C VAL A 138 0.49 -2.78 15.39
N ARG A 139 1.21 -3.80 15.85
CA ARG A 139 2.48 -3.62 16.58
C ARG A 139 3.64 -3.55 15.60
N GLN A 140 4.27 -2.39 15.47
CA GLN A 140 5.41 -2.13 14.58
C GLN A 140 6.69 -1.85 15.38
N LEU A 141 6.64 -1.01 16.43
CA LEU A 141 7.82 -0.64 17.24
C LEU A 141 7.80 -1.15 18.70
N ALA A 142 6.77 -1.92 19.09
CA ALA A 142 6.67 -2.59 20.41
C ALA A 142 6.92 -1.64 21.61
N ARG A 143 6.39 -0.41 21.53
CA ARG A 143 6.48 0.59 22.59
C ARG A 143 5.25 0.53 23.52
N PRO A 144 5.33 1.11 24.72
CA PRO A 144 4.13 1.37 25.54
C PRO A 144 3.16 2.29 24.80
N VAL A 145 1.88 1.94 24.82
CA VAL A 145 0.83 2.58 24.03
C VAL A 145 -0.39 2.83 24.92
N PRO A 146 -1.02 4.02 24.86
CA PRO A 146 -2.26 4.27 25.60
C PRO A 146 -3.39 3.37 25.09
N TRP A 147 -4.14 2.79 26.02
CA TRP A 147 -5.14 1.77 25.74
C TRP A 147 -6.47 2.06 26.42
N GLU A 148 -7.55 1.97 25.66
CA GLU A 148 -8.92 2.10 26.15
C GLU A 148 -9.64 0.73 26.08
N PRO A 149 -9.93 0.13 27.25
CA PRO A 149 -10.64 -1.15 27.31
C PRO A 149 -11.99 -1.10 26.57
N GLY A 150 -12.30 -2.15 25.81
CA GLY A 150 -13.54 -2.27 25.05
C GLY A 150 -13.45 -1.75 23.61
N ARG A 151 -12.79 -0.60 23.40
CA ARG A 151 -12.58 0.01 22.08
C ARG A 151 -11.33 -0.52 21.38
N ASP A 152 -10.22 -0.57 22.09
CA ASP A 152 -8.91 -0.89 21.53
C ASP A 152 -8.63 -2.40 21.55
N ARG A 153 -8.10 -2.92 20.45
CA ARG A 153 -7.85 -4.36 20.23
C ARG A 153 -6.55 -4.59 19.49
N TRP A 154 -5.80 -5.62 19.85
CA TRP A 154 -4.59 -5.97 19.13
C TRP A 154 -4.93 -6.69 17.82
N TRP A 155 -4.39 -6.19 16.72
CA TRP A 155 -4.60 -6.75 15.37
C TRP A 155 -4.30 -8.26 15.32
N HIS A 156 -3.13 -8.66 15.82
CA HIS A 156 -2.67 -10.06 15.78
C HIS A 156 -3.53 -11.00 16.64
N GLU A 157 -4.21 -10.49 17.68
CA GLU A 157 -5.12 -11.28 18.50
C GLU A 157 -6.47 -11.48 17.80
N GLU A 158 -6.97 -10.43 17.14
CA GLU A 158 -8.24 -10.49 16.41
C GLU A 158 -8.17 -11.37 15.16
N LEU A 159 -6.98 -11.50 14.55
CA LEU A 159 -6.73 -12.42 13.42
C LEU A 159 -6.66 -13.91 13.80
N ARG A 160 -6.69 -14.26 15.09
CA ARG A 160 -6.73 -15.67 15.50
C ARG A 160 -8.04 -16.31 15.01
N PRO A 161 -7.98 -17.55 14.50
CA PRO A 161 -9.16 -18.19 13.94
C PRO A 161 -10.27 -18.30 14.98
N ARG A 162 -11.43 -17.71 14.65
CA ARG A 162 -12.72 -17.91 15.34
C ARG A 162 -13.76 -18.18 14.26
N THR A 163 -14.63 -19.15 14.52
CA THR A 163 -15.67 -19.57 13.59
C THR A 163 -16.67 -18.43 13.34
N LEU A 164 -16.95 -18.14 12.08
CA LEU A 164 -17.99 -17.19 11.64
C LEU A 164 -18.91 -17.84 10.62
N PRO A 165 -20.13 -17.30 10.44
CA PRO A 165 -21.00 -17.72 9.35
C PRO A 165 -20.30 -17.53 8.00
N PRO A 166 -20.60 -18.39 7.02
CA PRO A 166 -20.01 -18.32 5.69
C PRO A 166 -20.26 -16.95 5.04
N ARG A 167 -19.33 -16.54 4.18
CA ARG A 167 -19.39 -15.28 3.42
C ARG A 167 -20.59 -15.32 2.44
N PRO A 168 -21.13 -14.16 2.02
CA PRO A 168 -22.23 -14.09 1.06
C PRO A 168 -21.85 -14.64 -0.33
N TYR A 169 -20.56 -14.70 -0.64
CA TYR A 169 -20.07 -15.29 -1.89
C TYR A 169 -19.49 -16.68 -1.63
N PRO A 170 -19.82 -17.67 -2.49
CA PRO A 170 -19.25 -19.00 -2.41
C PRO A 170 -17.75 -18.99 -2.74
N GLY A 171 -16.99 -19.84 -2.05
CA GLY A 171 -15.56 -20.05 -2.28
C GLY A 171 -14.63 -19.22 -1.39
N ARG A 172 -13.40 -19.72 -1.23
CA ARG A 172 -12.28 -18.95 -0.67
C ARG A 172 -11.73 -17.99 -1.71
N MET A 173 -11.11 -16.91 -1.27
CA MET A 173 -10.36 -15.98 -2.12
C MET A 173 -9.23 -16.75 -2.86
N SER A 174 -8.71 -17.81 -2.24
CA SER A 174 -7.75 -18.77 -2.84
C SER A 174 -8.35 -19.84 -3.75
N GLU A 175 -9.68 -19.95 -3.80
CA GLU A 175 -10.35 -20.92 -4.66
C GLU A 175 -10.74 -20.21 -5.96
N LEU A 176 -10.21 -20.70 -7.08
CA LEU A 176 -10.69 -20.30 -8.40
C LEU A 176 -12.12 -20.81 -8.55
N ASN A 177 -13.08 -19.93 -8.82
CA ASN A 177 -14.43 -20.35 -9.19
C ASN A 177 -14.35 -21.04 -10.57
N PRO A 178 -14.64 -22.35 -10.70
CA PRO A 178 -14.63 -23.04 -11.99
C PRO A 178 -15.69 -22.49 -12.96
N GLU A 179 -16.71 -21.81 -12.44
CA GLU A 179 -17.82 -21.26 -13.22
C GLU A 179 -17.72 -19.74 -13.46
N ASP A 180 -16.55 -19.11 -13.21
CA ASP A 180 -16.37 -17.72 -13.64
C ASP A 180 -16.40 -17.67 -15.19
N PRO A 181 -17.36 -16.99 -15.84
CA PRO A 181 -17.46 -16.93 -17.29
C PRO A 181 -16.21 -16.36 -17.95
N ARG A 182 -15.39 -15.61 -17.19
CA ARG A 182 -14.10 -15.08 -17.65
C ARG A 182 -13.00 -16.13 -17.75
N GLN A 183 -13.19 -17.30 -17.13
CA GLN A 183 -12.24 -18.42 -17.16
C GLN A 183 -12.59 -19.43 -18.26
N GLY A 184 -13.81 -19.36 -18.80
CA GLY A 184 -14.26 -20.14 -19.94
C GLY A 184 -14.04 -19.40 -21.25
N ALA A 185 -12.92 -19.70 -21.91
CA ALA A 185 -12.75 -19.53 -23.35
C ALA A 185 -12.77 -18.10 -23.93
N GLU A 186 -11.87 -17.23 -23.48
CA GLU A 186 -11.15 -16.35 -24.41
C GLU A 186 -9.69 -16.29 -23.97
N ARG A 187 -8.83 -17.11 -24.61
CA ARG A 187 -7.40 -16.82 -24.62
C ARG A 187 -7.30 -15.44 -25.23
N LEU A 188 -7.00 -14.41 -24.44
CA LEU A 188 -6.77 -13.06 -24.94
C LEU A 188 -5.77 -13.22 -26.09
N VAL A 189 -6.25 -13.09 -27.32
CA VAL A 189 -5.40 -12.97 -28.48
C VAL A 189 -4.94 -11.53 -28.41
N PHE A 190 -3.77 -11.34 -27.80
CA PHE A 190 -3.03 -10.09 -27.87
C PHE A 190 -2.46 -9.91 -29.29
N ASP A 191 -3.31 -10.04 -30.31
CA ASP A 191 -3.04 -9.38 -31.58
C ASP A 191 -3.23 -7.90 -31.27
N ASP A 192 -2.18 -7.29 -30.72
CA ASP A 192 -2.09 -5.86 -30.54
C ASP A 192 -2.36 -5.24 -31.92
N PRO A 193 -3.46 -4.50 -32.10
CA PRO A 193 -3.78 -3.88 -33.38
C PRO A 193 -2.75 -2.82 -33.79
N LEU A 194 -1.79 -2.50 -32.91
CA LEU A 194 -0.62 -1.65 -33.16
C LEU A 194 0.68 -2.44 -33.43
N ALA A 195 0.66 -3.79 -33.40
CA ALA A 195 1.84 -4.60 -33.73
C ALA A 195 2.20 -4.58 -35.23
N GLY A 196 1.28 -4.10 -36.08
CA GLY A 196 1.56 -3.79 -37.48
C GLY A 196 1.76 -2.29 -37.69
N ARG A 197 2.73 -1.90 -38.54
CA ARG A 197 2.83 -0.52 -39.03
C ARG A 197 1.53 -0.13 -39.74
N SER A 198 0.91 0.98 -39.35
CA SER A 198 -0.25 1.49 -40.08
C SER A 198 0.18 1.98 -41.46
N SER A 199 -0.73 1.96 -42.43
CA SER A 199 -0.41 2.42 -43.80
C SER A 199 -0.09 3.91 -43.89
N ASP A 200 -0.41 4.68 -42.85
CA ASP A 200 -0.04 6.10 -42.70
C ASP A 200 1.17 6.31 -41.77
N ASP A 201 1.81 5.24 -41.30
CA ASP A 201 3.00 5.28 -40.45
C ASP A 201 4.28 5.52 -41.29
N SER A 202 4.45 6.77 -41.70
CA SER A 202 5.65 7.26 -42.40
C SER A 202 6.84 7.50 -41.46
N ASP A 203 6.66 7.31 -40.15
CA ASP A 203 7.69 7.55 -39.16
C ASP A 203 8.55 6.29 -39.02
N HIS A 204 9.81 6.38 -39.46
CA HIS A 204 10.76 5.26 -39.41
C HIS A 204 11.38 5.02 -38.02
N GLY A 205 10.67 5.40 -36.95
CA GLY A 205 11.20 5.36 -35.60
C GLY A 205 12.23 6.47 -35.34
N TRP A 206 12.22 6.98 -34.12
CA TRP A 206 13.20 7.96 -33.68
C TRP A 206 14.57 7.28 -33.51
N GLY A 207 15.45 7.47 -34.48
CA GLY A 207 16.87 7.07 -34.39
C GLY A 207 17.31 5.94 -35.33
N GLU A 208 16.45 5.39 -36.18
CA GLU A 208 16.85 4.43 -37.21
C GLU A 208 16.88 5.09 -38.58
N GLY A 209 17.83 6.02 -38.74
CA GLY A 209 18.31 6.47 -40.04
C GLY A 209 19.56 5.68 -40.46
N SER A 210 19.84 5.66 -41.76
CA SER A 210 21.11 5.14 -42.28
C SER A 210 22.29 5.89 -41.63
N PRO A 211 23.50 5.28 -41.54
CA PRO A 211 24.65 5.86 -40.85
C PRO A 211 25.09 7.25 -41.37
N GLU A 212 24.60 7.65 -42.54
CA GLU A 212 24.88 8.95 -43.17
C GLU A 212 24.11 10.12 -42.52
N ASP A 213 22.99 9.84 -41.83
CA ASP A 213 22.14 10.86 -41.18
C ASP A 213 22.56 11.17 -39.73
N ALA A 214 23.55 10.45 -39.20
CA ALA A 214 24.07 10.61 -37.83
C ALA A 214 25.16 11.70 -37.71
N ALA A 215 25.24 12.62 -38.67
CA ALA A 215 26.12 13.78 -38.57
C ALA A 215 25.41 14.93 -37.85
N ASP A 216 26.05 15.41 -36.78
CA ASP A 216 25.61 16.49 -35.90
C ASP A 216 24.86 17.63 -36.61
N GLY A 217 23.65 17.92 -36.13
CA GLY A 217 23.09 19.28 -36.22
C GLY A 217 21.88 19.46 -37.14
N ASN A 218 20.74 18.86 -36.81
CA ASN A 218 19.47 19.31 -37.39
C ASN A 218 18.41 19.67 -36.34
N LEU A 219 18.77 20.56 -35.43
CA LEU A 219 17.87 21.19 -34.44
C LEU A 219 16.67 21.88 -35.11
N ALA A 220 16.84 22.37 -36.35
CA ALA A 220 15.77 22.97 -37.15
C ALA A 220 14.70 21.95 -37.57
N ARG A 221 15.08 20.68 -37.76
CA ARG A 221 14.15 19.58 -38.05
C ARG A 221 13.33 19.22 -36.81
N LEU A 222 13.98 19.15 -35.65
CA LEU A 222 13.36 18.83 -34.36
C LEU A 222 12.27 19.83 -33.94
N ILE A 223 12.43 21.12 -34.27
CA ILE A 223 11.46 22.17 -33.91
C ILE A 223 10.24 22.18 -34.84
N ASN A 224 10.39 21.72 -36.09
CA ASN A 224 9.32 21.75 -37.09
C ASN A 224 8.44 20.49 -37.10
N GLU A 225 8.89 19.36 -36.54
CA GLU A 225 8.13 18.10 -36.46
C GLU A 225 7.12 18.06 -35.28
N ARG A 226 6.52 19.19 -34.86
CA ARG A 226 5.39 19.14 -33.92
C ARG A 226 4.11 18.62 -34.63
N PRO A 227 3.47 17.55 -34.14
CA PRO A 227 2.26 17.00 -34.78
C PRO A 227 1.07 17.97 -34.67
N PRO A 228 0.25 18.11 -35.72
CA PRO A 228 -0.79 19.15 -35.79
C PRO A 228 -2.10 18.70 -35.13
N HIS A 229 -2.11 18.34 -33.84
CA HIS A 229 -3.36 17.93 -33.17
C HIS A 229 -3.45 18.37 -31.70
N HIS A 230 -3.46 19.68 -31.43
CA HIS A 230 -3.96 20.23 -30.17
C HIS A 230 -4.70 21.56 -30.43
N ILE A 231 -6.04 21.50 -30.40
CA ILE A 231 -6.88 22.57 -29.84
C ILE A 231 -7.20 22.14 -28.41
#